data_AF-A0A1J3G2P2-F1
#
_entry.id   AF-A0A1J3G2P2-F1
#
_cell.length_a   1.000
_cell.length_b   1.000
_cell.length_c   1.000
_cell.angle_alpha   90.00
_cell.angle_beta   90.00
_cell.angle_gamma   90.00
#
_symmetry.space_group_name_H-M   'P 1'
#
loop_
_entity.id
_entity.type
_entity.pdbx_description
1 polymer ?
#
loop_
_entity_poly.entity_id
_entity_poly.type
_entity_poly.pdbx_seq_one_letter_code
_entity_poly.pdbx_strand_id
1 'polypeptide(L)'
;ILSPLVPARDFMIVRCCQKIDEGTWIVADVSHSIVNFDQVNASCFKRPSGCLIQTMPNAHSKVTWIEHVEVDEKSEAHKMYKELLCGGSGYSAKRWIVTLERM
;
A
#
# COMPACT_ATOMS: atom_id res chain seq x y z
N ILE A 1 -4.90 9.49 9.90
CA ILE A 1 -6.08 10.39 9.85
C ILE A 1 -6.94 9.98 8.67
N LEU A 2 -8.17 9.53 8.95
CA LEU A 2 -9.18 9.26 7.92
C LEU A 2 -9.84 10.59 7.55
N SER A 3 -10.04 10.85 6.27
CA SER A 3 -10.84 11.98 5.80
C SER A 3 -12.23 11.45 5.43
N PRO A 4 -13.33 12.03 5.95
CA PRO A 4 -14.68 11.58 5.62
C PRO A 4 -15.02 11.74 4.12
N LEU A 5 -14.24 12.54 3.40
CA LEU A 5 -14.43 12.83 1.98
C LEU A 5 -13.59 11.93 1.05
N VAL A 6 -12.85 10.98 1.62
CA VAL A 6 -12.08 9.99 0.87
C VAL A 6 -12.50 8.60 1.39
N PRO A 7 -13.28 7.82 0.62
CA PRO A 7 -13.73 6.53 1.07
C PRO A 7 -12.54 5.59 1.30
N ALA A 8 -12.69 4.70 2.30
CA ALA A 8 -11.75 3.63 2.55
C ALA A 8 -11.61 2.76 1.30
N ARG A 9 -10.42 2.17 1.13
CA ARG A 9 -10.13 1.27 0.02
C ARG A 9 -9.89 -0.12 0.56
N ASP A 10 -10.58 -1.08 -0.04
CA ASP A 10 -10.46 -2.48 0.31
C ASP A 10 -9.56 -3.19 -0.71
N PHE A 11 -8.60 -3.95 -0.20
CA PHE A 11 -7.67 -4.73 -1.00
C PHE A 11 -7.72 -6.18 -0.54
N MET A 12 -7.93 -7.10 -1.48
CA MET A 12 -7.67 -8.52 -1.26
C MET A 12 -6.28 -8.85 -1.78
N ILE A 13 -5.35 -9.15 -0.87
CA ILE A 13 -3.93 -9.37 -1.19
C ILE A 13 -3.46 -10.74 -0.72
N VAL A 14 -2.50 -11.29 -1.46
CA VAL A 14 -1.61 -12.33 -0.97
C VAL A 14 -0.37 -11.65 -0.41
N ARG A 15 -0.01 -12.01 0.82
CA ARG A 15 1.20 -11.54 1.48
C ARG A 15 2.16 -12.71 1.71
N CYS A 16 3.40 -12.54 1.29
CA CYS A 16 4.50 -13.44 1.60
C CYS A 16 5.49 -12.74 2.53
N CYS A 17 5.93 -13.43 3.57
CA CYS A 17 6.99 -12.97 4.46
C CYS A 17 8.15 -13.95 4.38
N GLN A 18 9.34 -13.47 4.00
CA GLN A 18 10.49 -14.33 3.81
C GLN A 18 11.76 -13.67 4.33
N LYS A 19 12.55 -14.42 5.11
CA LYS A 19 13.94 -14.07 5.40
C LYS A 19 14.78 -14.38 4.17
N ILE A 20 15.39 -13.35 3.58
CA ILE A 20 16.17 -13.50 2.35
C ILE A 20 17.67 -13.59 2.61
N ASP A 21 18.13 -13.05 3.75
CA ASP A 21 19.50 -13.16 4.22
C ASP A 21 19.53 -13.05 5.76
N GLU A 22 20.73 -13.12 6.34
CA GLU A 22 20.91 -12.87 7.77
C GLU A 22 20.66 -11.39 8.10
N GLY A 23 19.55 -11.14 8.80
CA GLY A 23 19.17 -9.81 9.24
C GLY A 23 18.22 -9.07 8.29
N THR A 24 17.94 -9.60 7.09
CA THR A 24 16.98 -9.01 6.15
C THR A 24 15.76 -9.88 5.90
N TRP A 25 14.60 -9.24 5.99
CA TRP A 25 13.30 -9.80 5.67
C TRP A 25 12.63 -9.00 4.56
N ILE A 26 11.90 -9.71 3.70
CA ILE A 26 10.97 -9.13 2.76
C ILE A 26 9.55 -9.49 3.20
N VAL A 27 8.69 -8.50 3.22
CA VAL A 27 7.24 -8.67 3.18
C VAL A 27 6.79 -8.19 1.81
N ALA A 28 6.22 -9.09 1.01
CA ALA A 28 5.78 -8.80 -0.35
C ALA A 28 4.26 -9.01 -0.47
N ASP A 29 3.60 -8.02 -1.07
CA ASP A 29 2.16 -7.97 -1.27
C ASP A 29 1.84 -7.87 -2.76
N VAL A 30 0.84 -8.64 -3.20
CA VAL A 30 0.21 -8.47 -4.50
C VAL A 30 -1.28 -8.73 -4.36
N SER A 31 -2.10 -7.98 -5.10
CA SER A 31 -3.52 -8.29 -5.18
C SER A 31 -3.72 -9.67 -5.77
N HIS A 32 -4.59 -10.45 -5.13
CA HIS A 32 -5.03 -11.72 -5.69
C HIS A 32 -5.93 -11.40 -6.88
N SER A 33 -5.42 -11.53 -8.12
CA SER A 33 -6.25 -11.38 -9.30
C SER A 33 -7.32 -12.47 -9.27
N ILE A 34 -8.59 -12.10 -9.13
CA ILE A 34 -9.68 -13.02 -9.40
C ILE A 34 -9.65 -13.27 -10.91
N VAL A 35 -8.96 -14.33 -11.34
CA VAL A 35 -8.93 -14.77 -12.75
C VAL A 35 -10.25 -15.47 -13.14
N ASN A 36 -11.21 -15.57 -12.22
CA ASN A 36 -12.50 -16.22 -12.42
C ASN A 36 -13.63 -15.20 -12.52
N PHE A 37 -13.94 -14.81 -13.76
CA PHE A 37 -15.23 -14.54 -14.42
C PHE A 37 -16.51 -14.05 -13.68
N ASP A 38 -16.61 -13.90 -12.36
CA ASP A 38 -17.90 -13.59 -11.71
C ASP A 38 -17.89 -12.58 -10.55
N GLN A 39 -16.81 -11.82 -10.32
CA GLN A 39 -16.80 -10.80 -9.27
C GLN A 39 -16.34 -9.43 -9.76
N VAL A 40 -17.34 -8.57 -9.97
CA VAL A 40 -17.38 -7.12 -9.70
C VAL A 40 -16.01 -6.44 -9.72
N ASN A 41 -15.71 -5.75 -10.82
CA ASN A 41 -14.62 -4.77 -10.99
C ASN A 41 -14.02 -4.29 -9.66
N ALA A 42 -12.91 -4.89 -9.22
CA ALA A 42 -12.19 -4.40 -8.06
C ALA A 42 -11.75 -2.96 -8.34
N SER A 43 -12.29 -2.00 -7.60
CA SER A 43 -11.98 -0.58 -7.78
C SER A 43 -10.57 -0.22 -7.28
N CYS A 44 -9.88 -1.17 -6.63
CA CYS A 44 -8.55 -0.99 -6.08
C CYS A 44 -7.73 -2.26 -6.30
N PHE A 45 -6.48 -2.08 -6.72
CA PHE A 45 -5.55 -3.16 -7.02
C PHE A 45 -4.16 -2.81 -6.50
N LYS A 46 -3.48 -3.78 -5.90
CA LYS A 46 -2.12 -3.67 -5.42
C LYS A 46 -1.19 -4.42 -6.36
N ARG A 47 -0.36 -3.68 -7.10
CA ARG A 47 0.80 -4.21 -7.83
C ARG A 47 1.85 -4.67 -6.81
N PRO A 48 2.91 -5.40 -7.22
CA PRO A 48 3.99 -5.79 -6.31
C PRO A 48 4.42 -4.64 -5.39
N SER A 49 4.16 -4.82 -4.10
CA SER A 49 4.33 -3.84 -3.02
C SER A 49 4.88 -4.54 -1.78
N GLY A 50 5.10 -3.80 -0.70
CA GLY A 50 5.47 -4.34 0.61
C GLY A 50 6.66 -3.61 1.22
N CYS A 51 7.50 -4.30 1.99
CA CYS A 51 8.66 -3.68 2.61
C CYS A 51 9.86 -4.62 2.75
N LEU A 52 11.04 -4.01 2.73
CA LEU A 52 12.31 -4.62 3.12
C LEU A 52 12.63 -4.17 4.55
N ILE A 53 12.88 -5.13 5.44
CA ILE A 53 13.24 -4.87 6.84
C ILE A 53 14.66 -5.38 7.05
N GLN A 54 15.58 -4.47 7.35
CA GLN A 54 16.99 -4.78 7.57
C GLN A 54 17.36 -4.48 9.01
N THR A 55 18.00 -5.44 9.67
CA THR A 55 18.52 -5.29 11.02
C THR A 55 19.65 -4.26 11.02
N MET A 56 19.65 -3.37 12.01
CA MET A 56 20.68 -2.37 12.22
C MET A 56 21.27 -2.53 13.64
N PRO A 57 22.48 -2.02 13.91
CA PRO A 57 23.03 -1.99 15.26
C PRO A 57 22.11 -1.27 16.26
N ASN A 58 22.37 -1.49 17.56
CA ASN A 58 21.62 -0.86 18.66
C ASN A 58 20.12 -1.20 18.66
N ALA A 59 19.75 -2.41 18.23
CA ALA A 59 18.37 -2.88 18.15
C ALA A 59 17.44 -2.02 17.26
N HIS A 60 18.01 -1.36 16.25
CA HIS A 60 17.23 -0.62 15.26
C HIS A 60 16.90 -1.50 14.05
N SER A 61 15.95 -1.05 13.23
CA SER A 61 15.65 -1.64 11.94
C SER A 61 15.54 -0.54 10.89
N LYS A 62 16.15 -0.77 9.72
CA LYS A 62 15.91 0.05 8.53
C LYS A 62 14.78 -0.57 7.74
N VAL A 63 13.68 0.16 7.59
CA VAL A 63 12.51 -0.28 6.82
C VAL A 63 12.45 0.51 5.52
N THR A 64 12.47 -0.19 4.38
CA THR A 64 12.25 0.41 3.05
C THR A 64 10.88 -0.03 2.55
N TRP A 65 9.95 0.92 2.39
CA TRP A 65 8.57 0.64 1.98
C TRP A 65 8.37 0.91 0.49
N ILE A 66 7.72 -0.01 -0.20
CA ILE A 66 7.36 0.08 -1.62
C ILE A 66 5.84 -0.03 -1.71
N GLU A 67 5.19 1.02 -2.23
CA GLU A 67 3.74 1.04 -2.39
C GLU A 67 3.40 1.31 -3.85
N HIS A 68 2.72 0.36 -4.49
CA HIS A 68 2.24 0.48 -5.86
C HIS A 68 0.76 0.08 -5.90
N VAL A 69 -0.08 1.10 -5.76
CA VAL A 69 -1.53 0.98 -5.65
C VAL A 69 -2.18 1.63 -6.86
N GLU A 70 -3.01 0.86 -7.54
CA GLU A 70 -3.88 1.31 -8.61
C GLU A 70 -5.30 1.42 -8.07
N VAL A 71 -5.97 2.51 -8.39
CA VAL A 71 -7.31 2.80 -7.92
C VAL A 71 -8.12 3.31 -9.09
N ASP A 72 -9.29 2.73 -9.34
CA ASP A 72 -10.24 3.28 -10.28
C ASP A 72 -10.85 4.54 -9.66
N GLU A 73 -10.37 5.70 -10.12
CA GLU A 73 -10.75 7.01 -9.62
C GLU A 73 -12.00 7.59 -10.32
N LYS A 74 -12.67 6.80 -11.17
CA LYS A 74 -13.62 7.33 -12.16
C LYS A 74 -14.88 8.03 -11.64
N SER A 75 -15.19 8.07 -10.34
CA SER A 75 -16.43 8.75 -9.91
C SER A 75 -16.51 9.26 -8.46
N GLU A 76 -15.67 8.81 -7.54
CA GLU A 76 -16.00 8.88 -6.09
C GLU A 76 -15.16 9.88 -5.28
N ALA A 77 -14.11 10.48 -5.85
CA ALA A 77 -13.25 11.40 -5.11
C ALA A 77 -13.82 12.82 -5.05
N HIS A 78 -14.03 13.35 -3.85
CA HIS A 78 -14.44 14.75 -3.66
C HIS A 78 -13.43 15.72 -4.30
N LYS A 79 -13.92 16.77 -4.98
CA LYS A 79 -13.10 17.71 -5.78
C LYS A 79 -11.86 18.23 -5.04
N MET A 80 -11.98 18.52 -3.75
CA MET A 80 -10.87 19.01 -2.90
C MET A 80 -9.68 18.05 -2.80
N TYR A 81 -9.90 16.74 -2.94
CA TYR A 81 -8.87 15.71 -2.82
C TYR A 81 -8.43 15.14 -4.17
N LYS A 82 -9.10 15.51 -5.26
CA LYS A 82 -8.84 14.95 -6.59
C LYS A 82 -7.37 15.12 -7.00
N GLU A 83 -6.79 16.30 -6.82
CA GLU A 83 -5.39 16.55 -7.15
C GLU A 83 -4.41 15.71 -6.31
N LEU A 84 -4.69 15.54 -5.01
CA LEU A 84 -3.88 14.72 -4.10
C LEU A 84 -3.88 13.24 -4.50
N LEU A 85 -5.04 12.73 -4.90
CA LEU A 85 -5.25 11.32 -5.25
C LEU A 85 -4.72 11.02 -6.66
N CYS A 86 -5.11 11.82 -7.67
CA CYS A 86 -4.65 11.68 -9.05
C CYS A 86 -3.14 11.90 -9.20
N GLY A 87 -2.52 12.70 -8.32
CA GLY A 87 -1.08 12.96 -8.33
C GLY A 87 -0.22 11.81 -7.78
N GLY A 88 -0.79 10.66 -7.48
CA GLY A 88 -0.07 9.47 -6.96
C GLY A 88 0.47 9.62 -5.53
N SER A 89 0.36 10.81 -4.95
CA SER A 89 0.85 11.11 -3.60
C SER A 89 -0.06 10.57 -2.50
N GLY A 90 -1.38 10.55 -2.76
CA GLY A 90 -2.41 10.16 -1.81
C GLY A 90 -2.33 8.70 -1.34
N TYR A 91 -1.72 7.82 -2.15
CA TYR A 91 -1.59 6.38 -1.89
C TYR A 91 -0.13 5.91 -1.89
N SER A 92 0.81 6.83 -1.68
CA SER A 92 2.25 6.53 -1.73
C SER A 92 2.79 6.00 -0.40
N ALA A 93 3.95 5.34 -0.45
CA ALA A 93 4.72 4.91 0.71
C ALA A 93 4.99 6.04 1.72
N LYS A 94 5.14 7.30 1.24
CA LYS A 94 5.36 8.47 2.10
C LYS A 94 4.22 8.67 3.10
N ARG A 95 2.97 8.38 2.71
CA ARG A 95 1.81 8.52 3.58
C ARG A 95 1.82 7.48 4.71
N TRP A 96 2.30 6.28 4.42
CA TRP A 96 2.50 5.24 5.43
C TRP A 96 3.57 5.64 6.44
N ILE A 97 4.70 6.18 5.99
CA ILE A 97 5.78 6.67 6.87
C ILE A 97 5.25 7.74 7.83
N VAL A 98 4.58 8.78 7.33
CA VAL A 98 4.01 9.85 8.17
C VAL A 98 2.97 9.31 9.16
N THR A 99 2.29 8.21 8.82
CA THR A 99 1.32 7.58 9.74
C THR A 99 2.04 6.84 10.86
N LEU A 100 3.12 6.10 10.54
CA LEU A 100 3.93 5.38 11.53
C LEU A 100 4.67 6.33 12.48
N GLU A 101 5.18 7.46 12.00
CA GLU A 101 5.84 8.48 12.83
C GLU A 101 4.92 9.15 13.87
N ARG A 102 3.59 9.04 13.68
CA ARG A 102 2.60 9.65 14.57
C ARG A 102 2.03 8.66 15.60
N MET A 103 2.38 7.38 15.51
CA MET A 103 2.02 6.34 16.48
C MET A 103 3.08 6.25 17.55
#